data_AF-A0A925FIY8-F1
#
_entry.id   AF-A0A925FIY8-F1
#
_cell.length_a   1.000
_cell.length_b   1.000
_cell.length_c   1.000
_cell.angle_alpha   90.00
_cell.angle_beta   90.00
_cell.angle_gamma   90.00
#
_symmetry.space_group_name_H-M   'P 1'
#
loop_
_entity.id
_entity.type
_entity.pdbx_description
1 polymer ?
#
loop_
_entity_poly.entity_id
_entity_poly.type
_entity_poly.pdbx_seq_one_letter_code
_entity_poly.pdbx_strand_id
1 'polypeptide(L)'
;GSPTSQEVVWTGKQIDLRKLPVITCWPEDGGPYITLPMVISRDPVRGIRNVGMYRVQVLGPDSIAMHWQRHKVGAAHWRAMADRGEKMPVCIVVGADPASVYSASAPLPPMVDEFIFAGFLRKEPVMLTKALTNDLDVPFDAEIVIEGVIDPAESLVTEGPFGDHTGFYSEADLYPRVQVTAVTMRSNPVYATTIVGRPPMEDFYLGHATERIFLPLLKLTTPEIVDYHMPAEGIFHNLVFVSIDKHYPGQAYKVMNALWGAGLMSLAKVLVVVDKEVNVRNPQEAWWVALNNIDPERDVRFTMGPVDVLDHGSRAFTYGSKMGIDATRKWPEEGFTRNWPKVIEMDATTKARVDAMWPKLGLPTP
;
A
#
# COMPACT_ATOMS: atom_id res chain seq x y z
N GLY A 1 -15.67 -28.39 10.87
CA GLY A 1 -15.60 -28.34 12.34
C GLY A 1 -16.16 -27.02 12.82
N SER A 2 -16.21 -26.79 14.14
CA SER A 2 -16.56 -25.47 14.69
C SER A 2 -15.46 -24.45 14.36
N PRO A 3 -15.80 -23.21 14.00
CA PRO A 3 -14.83 -22.18 13.68
C PRO A 3 -13.96 -21.84 14.89
N THR A 4 -12.64 -21.97 14.73
CA THR A 4 -11.67 -21.66 15.80
C THR A 4 -11.66 -20.17 16.16
N SER A 5 -12.04 -19.30 15.22
CA SER A 5 -12.22 -17.87 15.47
C SER A 5 -13.40 -17.53 16.38
N GLN A 6 -14.23 -18.50 16.79
CA GLN A 6 -15.42 -18.30 17.62
C GLN A 6 -15.43 -19.15 18.90
N GLU A 7 -14.26 -19.54 19.40
CA GLU A 7 -14.13 -20.29 20.67
C GLU A 7 -14.53 -19.45 21.89
N VAL A 8 -14.17 -18.16 21.87
CA VAL A 8 -14.54 -17.17 22.89
C VAL A 8 -15.42 -16.10 22.24
N VAL A 9 -16.52 -15.74 22.91
CA VAL A 9 -17.53 -14.82 22.39
C VAL A 9 -17.85 -13.76 23.43
N TRP A 10 -17.75 -12.49 23.05
CA TRP A 10 -18.22 -11.34 23.81
C TRP A 10 -19.41 -10.70 23.07
N THR A 11 -20.58 -10.69 23.70
CA THR A 11 -21.78 -10.01 23.18
C THR A 11 -22.44 -9.16 24.27
N GLY A 12 -23.25 -8.18 23.85
CA GLY A 12 -23.93 -7.26 24.77
C GLY A 12 -22.96 -6.60 25.75
N LYS A 13 -23.23 -6.74 27.06
CA LYS A 13 -22.42 -6.12 28.12
C LYS A 13 -21.00 -6.71 28.28
N GLN A 14 -20.68 -7.82 27.61
CA GLN A 14 -19.35 -8.42 27.68
C GLN A 14 -18.34 -7.74 26.76
N ILE A 15 -18.84 -7.05 25.73
CA ILE A 15 -18.05 -6.33 24.72
C ILE A 15 -17.24 -5.25 25.44
N ASP A 16 -15.91 -5.36 25.34
CA ASP A 16 -14.99 -4.35 25.82
C ASP A 16 -13.67 -4.43 25.04
N LEU A 17 -13.55 -3.62 24.00
CA LEU A 17 -12.35 -3.52 23.15
C LEU A 17 -11.11 -3.12 23.94
N ARG A 18 -11.25 -2.47 25.10
CA ARG A 18 -10.11 -2.08 25.95
C ARG A 18 -9.42 -3.27 26.61
N LYS A 19 -10.04 -4.46 26.56
CA LYS A 19 -9.42 -5.72 26.98
C LYS A 19 -8.44 -6.26 25.92
N LEU A 20 -8.54 -5.81 24.68
CA LEU A 20 -7.58 -6.15 23.63
C LEU A 20 -6.33 -5.28 23.78
N PRO A 21 -5.12 -5.79 23.46
CA PRO A 21 -3.87 -5.04 23.60
C PRO A 21 -3.67 -4.07 22.41
N VAL A 22 -4.66 -3.23 22.14
CA VAL A 22 -4.62 -2.21 21.09
C VAL A 22 -3.62 -1.13 21.50
N ILE A 23 -2.70 -0.80 20.60
CA ILE A 23 -1.57 0.09 20.90
C ILE A 23 -1.85 1.53 20.46
N THR A 24 -1.31 2.48 21.22
CA THR A 24 -1.10 3.87 20.78
C THR A 24 0.37 3.97 20.39
N CYS A 25 0.66 4.20 19.11
CA CYS A 25 2.00 4.07 18.56
C CYS A 25 2.86 5.30 18.86
N TRP A 26 2.31 6.48 18.59
CA TRP A 26 3.02 7.74 18.71
C TRP A 26 2.46 8.62 19.83
N PRO A 27 3.28 9.52 20.41
CA PRO A 27 2.87 10.33 21.55
C PRO A 27 1.63 11.20 21.34
N GLU A 28 1.43 11.73 20.12
CA GLU A 28 0.29 12.60 19.78
C GLU A 28 -0.84 11.86 19.07
N ASP A 29 -0.80 10.53 18.94
CA ASP A 29 -1.93 9.79 18.36
C ASP A 29 -3.20 10.01 19.18
N GLY A 30 -4.34 10.20 18.51
CA GLY A 30 -5.63 10.49 19.13
C GLY A 30 -6.18 9.36 20.02
N GLY A 31 -5.54 8.19 20.02
CA GLY A 31 -5.91 7.05 20.86
C GLY A 31 -5.27 5.74 20.41
N PRO A 32 -5.82 4.59 20.85
CA PRO A 32 -5.36 3.28 20.43
C PRO A 32 -5.91 2.89 19.05
N TYR A 33 -5.05 2.28 18.21
CA TYR A 33 -5.36 1.92 16.83
C TYR A 33 -5.16 0.44 16.53
N ILE A 34 -6.07 -0.10 15.71
CA ILE A 34 -5.86 -1.37 15.02
C ILE A 34 -5.28 -1.03 13.64
N THR A 35 -4.02 -1.39 13.42
CA THR A 35 -3.20 -0.91 12.28
C THR A 35 -2.99 -1.96 11.19
N LEU A 36 -3.17 -3.25 11.51
CA LEU A 36 -3.09 -4.35 10.54
C LEU A 36 -4.41 -5.13 10.36
N PRO A 37 -5.60 -4.47 10.28
CA PRO A 37 -6.85 -5.20 10.17
C PRO A 37 -7.14 -5.62 8.73
N MET A 38 -7.95 -6.68 8.60
CA MET A 38 -8.72 -6.96 7.40
C MET A 38 -10.16 -6.51 7.64
N VAL A 39 -10.57 -5.40 7.05
CA VAL A 39 -11.92 -4.85 7.13
C VAL A 39 -12.77 -5.42 6.01
N ILE A 40 -13.76 -6.22 6.37
CA ILE A 40 -14.62 -6.97 5.46
C ILE A 40 -15.97 -6.26 5.36
N SER A 41 -16.39 -6.03 4.11
CA SER A 41 -17.72 -5.52 3.76
C SER A 41 -18.25 -6.19 2.50
N ARG A 42 -19.50 -5.89 2.14
CA ARG A 42 -20.16 -6.44 0.94
C ARG A 42 -20.85 -5.34 0.14
N ASP A 43 -20.70 -5.36 -1.18
CA ASP A 43 -21.40 -4.46 -2.11
C ASP A 43 -22.93 -4.65 -1.94
N PRO A 44 -23.70 -3.60 -1.58
CA PRO A 44 -25.16 -3.68 -1.41
C PRO A 44 -25.95 -4.10 -2.66
N VAL A 45 -25.37 -3.87 -3.84
CA VAL A 45 -26.01 -4.07 -5.14
C VAL A 45 -25.55 -5.37 -5.76
N ARG A 46 -24.23 -5.63 -5.76
CA ARG A 46 -23.65 -6.81 -6.44
C ARG A 46 -23.42 -8.01 -5.51
N GLY A 47 -23.43 -7.80 -4.20
CA GLY A 47 -23.13 -8.86 -3.22
C GLY A 47 -21.66 -9.30 -3.16
N ILE A 48 -20.78 -8.59 -3.86
CA ILE A 48 -19.34 -8.85 -3.94
C ILE A 48 -18.68 -8.45 -2.62
N ARG A 49 -17.81 -9.31 -2.10
CA ARG A 49 -17.02 -9.04 -0.89
C ARG A 49 -15.88 -8.07 -1.21
N ASN A 50 -15.54 -7.23 -0.24
CA ASN A 50 -14.30 -6.46 -0.22
C ASN A 50 -13.59 -6.70 1.11
N VAL A 51 -12.29 -6.98 1.04
CA VAL A 51 -11.39 -7.03 2.19
C VAL A 51 -10.37 -5.90 2.06
N GLY A 52 -10.41 -4.91 2.94
CA GLY A 52 -9.52 -3.75 2.89
C GLY A 52 -8.71 -3.57 4.16
N MET A 53 -7.45 -3.16 4.03
CA MET A 53 -6.64 -2.74 5.16
C MET A 53 -6.84 -1.25 5.42
N TYR A 54 -7.65 -0.93 6.44
CA TYR A 54 -7.95 0.44 6.86
C TYR A 54 -7.62 0.55 8.34
N ARG A 55 -6.82 1.54 8.76
CA ARG A 55 -6.64 1.78 10.20
C ARG A 55 -7.98 2.10 10.84
N VAL A 56 -8.16 1.66 12.08
CA VAL A 56 -9.37 1.98 12.85
C VAL A 56 -9.02 2.37 14.27
N GLN A 57 -9.61 3.47 14.75
CA GLN A 57 -9.37 3.97 16.10
C GLN A 57 -10.39 3.37 17.06
N VAL A 58 -9.92 2.84 18.19
CA VAL A 58 -10.79 2.39 19.27
C VAL A 58 -11.16 3.57 20.14
N LEU A 59 -12.45 3.94 20.14
CA LEU A 59 -12.97 5.10 20.88
C LEU A 59 -13.45 4.74 22.29
N GLY A 60 -13.75 3.45 22.53
CA GLY A 60 -14.33 2.98 23.78
C GLY A 60 -14.50 1.48 23.82
N PRO A 61 -15.29 0.95 24.77
CA PRO A 61 -15.50 -0.49 24.93
C PRO A 61 -16.21 -1.13 23.73
N ASP A 62 -17.06 -0.40 23.00
CA ASP A 62 -17.94 -0.94 21.96
C ASP A 62 -18.03 -0.01 20.72
N SER A 63 -17.09 0.92 20.57
CA SER A 63 -17.14 1.95 19.53
C SER A 63 -15.79 2.15 18.86
N ILE A 64 -15.81 2.26 17.52
CA ILE A 64 -14.64 2.43 16.65
C ILE A 64 -14.90 3.55 15.64
N ALA A 65 -13.86 4.33 15.30
CA ALA A 65 -13.87 5.20 14.12
C ALA A 65 -13.27 4.47 12.90
N MET A 66 -14.01 4.40 11.80
CA MET A 66 -13.60 3.70 10.58
C MET A 66 -12.92 4.63 9.57
N HIS A 67 -11.58 4.66 9.57
CA HIS A 67 -10.81 5.52 8.67
C HIS A 67 -10.56 4.86 7.30
N TRP A 68 -11.53 4.98 6.40
CA TRP A 68 -11.34 4.67 4.98
C TRP A 68 -11.19 5.93 4.14
N GLN A 69 -10.19 5.97 3.26
CA GLN A 69 -10.04 7.11 2.34
C GLN A 69 -11.19 7.10 1.31
N ARG A 70 -11.61 8.28 0.84
CA ARG A 70 -12.79 8.49 -0.04
C ARG A 70 -12.86 7.57 -1.27
N HIS A 71 -11.70 7.21 -1.84
CA HIS A 71 -11.60 6.41 -3.05
C HIS A 71 -11.56 4.88 -2.78
N LYS A 72 -11.58 4.44 -1.52
CA LYS A 72 -11.57 3.02 -1.17
C LYS A 72 -12.96 2.40 -1.37
N VAL A 73 -12.97 1.11 -1.68
CA VAL A 73 -14.19 0.35 -1.99
C VAL A 73 -15.15 0.31 -0.79
N GLY A 74 -14.63 0.17 0.44
CA GLY A 74 -15.45 0.21 1.66
C GLY A 74 -16.24 1.51 1.82
N ALA A 75 -15.62 2.66 1.53
CA ALA A 75 -16.29 3.96 1.53
C ALA A 75 -17.33 4.10 0.40
N ALA A 76 -17.15 3.40 -0.73
CA ALA A 76 -18.16 3.35 -1.79
C ALA A 76 -19.37 2.49 -1.38
N HIS A 77 -19.15 1.35 -0.72
CA HIS A 77 -20.22 0.52 -0.16
C HIS A 77 -21.04 1.28 0.88
N TRP A 78 -20.38 2.01 1.79
CA TRP A 78 -21.05 2.83 2.80
C TRP A 78 -21.94 3.91 2.17
N ARG A 79 -21.45 4.64 1.18
CA ARG A 79 -22.26 5.64 0.46
C ARG A 79 -23.47 5.01 -0.24
N ALA A 80 -23.28 3.88 -0.91
CA ALA A 80 -24.37 3.19 -1.58
C ALA A 80 -25.43 2.66 -0.60
N MET A 81 -25.03 2.19 0.59
CA MET A 81 -25.94 1.82 1.67
C MET A 81 -26.65 3.06 2.25
N ALA A 82 -25.92 4.17 2.43
CA ALA A 82 -26.45 5.44 2.93
C ALA A 82 -27.54 6.01 2.01
N ASP A 83 -27.33 5.98 0.70
CA ASP A 83 -28.32 6.40 -0.31
C ASP A 83 -29.62 5.56 -0.24
N ARG A 84 -29.54 4.35 0.35
CA ARG A 84 -30.67 3.44 0.57
C ARG A 84 -31.23 3.49 1.99
N GLY A 85 -30.63 4.27 2.89
CA GLY A 85 -30.98 4.30 4.31
C GLY A 85 -30.71 2.96 5.03
N GLU A 86 -29.79 2.15 4.50
CA GLU A 86 -29.46 0.82 5.01
C GLU A 86 -28.24 0.91 5.94
N LYS A 87 -28.30 0.20 7.07
CA LYS A 87 -27.12 0.05 7.93
C LYS A 87 -26.13 -0.91 7.27
N MET A 88 -24.84 -0.60 7.37
CA MET A 88 -23.78 -1.39 6.75
C MET A 88 -23.13 -2.33 7.78
N PRO A 89 -23.28 -3.67 7.64
CA PRO A 89 -22.51 -4.62 8.42
C PRO A 89 -21.02 -4.53 8.06
N VAL A 90 -20.16 -4.68 9.07
CA VAL A 90 -18.71 -4.71 8.90
C VAL A 90 -18.09 -5.72 9.86
N CYS A 91 -17.05 -6.42 9.40
CA CYS A 91 -16.19 -7.22 10.26
C CYS A 91 -14.75 -6.70 10.18
N ILE A 92 -14.09 -6.57 11.32
CA ILE A 92 -12.69 -6.17 11.44
C ILE A 92 -11.95 -7.37 11.99
N VAL A 93 -11.14 -8.02 11.15
CA VAL A 93 -10.39 -9.21 11.51
C VAL A 93 -8.96 -8.81 11.86
N VAL A 94 -8.48 -9.27 13.02
CA VAL A 94 -7.12 -9.06 13.50
C VAL A 94 -6.48 -10.42 13.65
N GLY A 95 -5.40 -10.66 12.90
CA GLY A 95 -4.69 -11.93 12.87
C GLY A 95 -5.41 -12.99 12.02
N ALA A 96 -4.76 -13.40 10.93
CA ALA A 96 -5.12 -14.53 10.08
C ALA A 96 -3.84 -15.02 9.39
N ASP A 97 -3.95 -15.91 8.41
CA ASP A 97 -2.78 -16.31 7.65
C ASP A 97 -2.13 -15.10 6.91
N PRO A 98 -0.80 -15.08 6.76
CA PRO A 98 -0.10 -13.92 6.21
C PRO A 98 -0.56 -13.51 4.80
N ALA A 99 -0.94 -14.48 3.95
CA ALA A 99 -1.40 -14.18 2.59
C ALA A 99 -2.74 -13.45 2.59
N SER A 100 -3.68 -13.85 3.48
CA SER A 100 -4.95 -13.13 3.66
C SER A 100 -4.72 -11.71 4.20
N VAL A 101 -3.89 -11.54 5.23
CA VAL A 101 -3.59 -10.21 5.77
C VAL A 101 -2.99 -9.29 4.71
N TYR A 102 -1.99 -9.78 3.95
CA TYR A 102 -1.41 -9.02 2.85
C TYR A 102 -2.44 -8.70 1.75
N SER A 103 -3.29 -9.65 1.38
CA SER A 103 -4.27 -9.49 0.29
C SER A 103 -5.21 -8.29 0.49
N ALA A 104 -5.51 -7.94 1.75
CA ALA A 104 -6.32 -6.77 2.08
C ALA A 104 -5.67 -5.42 1.71
N SER A 105 -4.36 -5.41 1.45
CA SER A 105 -3.60 -4.24 0.98
C SER A 105 -3.34 -4.25 -0.53
N ALA A 106 -3.60 -5.38 -1.20
CA ALA A 106 -3.21 -5.59 -2.59
C ALA A 106 -4.10 -4.77 -3.56
N PRO A 107 -3.53 -4.12 -4.60
CA PRO A 107 -4.29 -3.34 -5.57
C PRO A 107 -4.99 -4.24 -6.62
N LEU A 108 -5.97 -5.03 -6.17
CA LEU A 108 -6.68 -5.96 -7.03
C LEU A 108 -7.72 -5.26 -7.91
N PRO A 109 -8.00 -5.80 -9.11
CA PRO A 109 -9.15 -5.37 -9.89
C PRO A 109 -10.46 -5.57 -9.11
N PRO A 110 -11.48 -4.72 -9.28
CA PRO A 110 -12.73 -4.78 -8.48
C PRO A 110 -13.51 -6.11 -8.53
N MET A 111 -13.24 -6.95 -9.53
CA MET A 111 -13.90 -8.25 -9.71
C MET A 111 -13.15 -9.40 -9.04
N VAL A 112 -11.95 -9.16 -8.52
CA VAL A 112 -11.10 -10.18 -7.89
C VAL A 112 -11.21 -10.04 -6.38
N ASP A 113 -11.74 -11.08 -5.76
CA ASP A 113 -11.85 -11.18 -4.31
C ASP A 113 -10.49 -11.38 -3.65
N GLU A 114 -10.23 -10.69 -2.54
CA GLU A 114 -8.94 -10.74 -1.85
C GLU A 114 -8.61 -12.13 -1.29
N PHE A 115 -9.60 -12.88 -0.80
CA PHE A 115 -9.35 -14.24 -0.30
C PHE A 115 -9.11 -15.26 -1.43
N ILE A 116 -9.68 -15.02 -2.62
CA ILE A 116 -9.29 -15.79 -3.83
C ILE A 116 -7.82 -15.51 -4.16
N PHE A 117 -7.40 -14.25 -4.12
CA PHE A 117 -6.01 -13.86 -4.36
C PHE A 117 -5.05 -14.40 -3.30
N ALA A 118 -5.42 -14.33 -2.03
CA ALA A 118 -4.68 -14.96 -0.93
C ALA A 118 -4.51 -16.46 -1.20
N GLY A 119 -5.59 -17.14 -1.62
CA GLY A 119 -5.57 -18.56 -1.97
C GLY A 119 -4.64 -18.88 -3.15
N PHE A 120 -4.60 -18.01 -4.15
CA PHE A 120 -3.65 -18.10 -5.26
C PHE A 120 -2.19 -17.99 -4.78
N LEU A 121 -1.88 -17.02 -3.90
CA LEU A 121 -0.53 -16.83 -3.38
C LEU A 121 -0.05 -18.04 -2.56
N ARG A 122 -0.91 -18.56 -1.68
CA ARG A 122 -0.57 -19.70 -0.80
C ARG A 122 -0.81 -21.08 -1.41
N LYS A 123 -1.40 -21.15 -2.61
CA LYS A 123 -1.79 -22.39 -3.32
C LYS A 123 -2.78 -23.28 -2.55
N GLU A 124 -3.64 -22.67 -1.75
CA GLU A 124 -4.63 -23.34 -0.90
C GLU A 124 -5.82 -22.40 -0.64
N PRO A 125 -7.08 -22.86 -0.70
CA PRO A 125 -8.23 -21.98 -0.43
C PRO A 125 -8.22 -21.44 1.00
N VAL A 126 -8.65 -20.19 1.16
CA VAL A 126 -8.92 -19.62 2.49
C VAL A 126 -10.23 -20.22 3.02
N MET A 127 -10.16 -20.86 4.18
CA MET A 127 -11.34 -21.41 4.85
C MET A 127 -12.12 -20.28 5.54
N LEU A 128 -13.41 -20.17 5.23
CA LEU A 128 -14.26 -19.11 5.74
C LEU A 128 -15.40 -19.67 6.61
N THR A 129 -15.92 -18.83 7.50
CA THR A 129 -17.13 -19.07 8.30
C THR A 129 -18.00 -17.82 8.30
N LYS A 130 -19.29 -17.97 8.61
CA LYS A 130 -20.15 -16.83 8.88
C LYS A 130 -19.77 -16.13 10.17
N ALA A 131 -19.79 -14.81 10.15
CA ALA A 131 -19.78 -13.98 11.34
C ALA A 131 -20.99 -14.32 12.25
N LEU A 132 -20.90 -14.02 13.54
CA LEU A 132 -21.88 -14.41 14.54
C LEU A 132 -23.17 -13.58 14.47
N THR A 133 -23.05 -12.29 14.18
CA THR A 133 -24.13 -11.29 14.25
C THR A 133 -24.52 -10.73 12.89
N ASN A 134 -23.82 -11.10 11.81
CA ASN A 134 -24.13 -10.69 10.45
C ASN A 134 -23.70 -11.76 9.41
N ASP A 135 -24.12 -11.59 8.15
CA ASP A 135 -23.91 -12.59 7.08
C ASP A 135 -22.58 -12.47 6.33
N LEU A 136 -21.63 -11.68 6.84
CA LEU A 136 -20.28 -11.59 6.25
C LEU A 136 -19.50 -12.87 6.50
N ASP A 137 -18.60 -13.18 5.56
CA ASP A 137 -17.71 -14.33 5.63
C ASP A 137 -16.36 -13.87 6.17
N VAL A 138 -15.90 -14.48 7.27
CA VAL A 138 -14.62 -14.18 7.94
C VAL A 138 -13.72 -15.42 7.94
N PRO A 139 -12.39 -15.30 8.06
CA PRO A 139 -11.51 -16.47 8.13
C PRO A 139 -11.90 -17.38 9.31
N PHE A 140 -11.96 -18.67 9.02
CA PHE A 140 -12.34 -19.71 9.99
C PHE A 140 -11.38 -19.79 11.18
N ASP A 141 -10.12 -19.45 10.94
CA ASP A 141 -8.99 -19.54 11.85
C ASP A 141 -8.41 -18.19 12.28
N ALA A 142 -9.14 -17.09 12.01
CA ALA A 142 -8.79 -15.76 12.51
C ALA A 142 -8.56 -15.76 14.03
N GLU A 143 -7.59 -14.96 14.47
CA GLU A 143 -7.26 -14.81 15.89
C GLU A 143 -8.38 -14.05 16.62
N ILE A 144 -8.81 -12.91 16.06
CA ILE A 144 -9.87 -12.06 16.61
C ILE A 144 -10.74 -11.51 15.46
N VAL A 145 -12.05 -11.53 15.63
CA VAL A 145 -13.03 -10.92 14.74
C VAL A 145 -13.90 -9.96 15.55
N ILE A 146 -13.86 -8.68 15.20
CA ILE A 146 -14.74 -7.64 15.75
C ILE A 146 -15.85 -7.39 14.74
N GLU A 147 -17.08 -7.66 15.14
CA GLU A 147 -18.26 -7.47 14.29
C GLU A 147 -18.98 -6.20 14.71
N GLY A 148 -19.51 -5.48 13.72
CA GLY A 148 -20.29 -4.30 14.01
C GLY A 148 -21.14 -3.84 12.85
N VAL A 149 -21.76 -2.68 13.09
CA VAL A 149 -22.65 -2.03 12.14
C VAL A 149 -22.32 -0.54 12.08
N ILE A 150 -22.38 0.01 10.88
CA ILE A 150 -22.29 1.46 10.65
C ILE A 150 -23.70 1.93 10.27
N ASP A 151 -24.24 2.87 11.02
CA ASP A 151 -25.52 3.51 10.71
C ASP A 151 -25.27 4.84 9.99
N PRO A 152 -25.64 4.98 8.71
CA PRO A 152 -25.43 6.22 7.97
C PRO A 152 -26.23 7.42 8.52
N ALA A 153 -27.25 7.18 9.35
CA ALA A 153 -28.01 8.24 10.00
C ALA A 153 -27.31 8.80 11.25
N GLU A 154 -26.31 8.10 11.79
CA GLU A 154 -25.53 8.58 12.93
C GLU A 154 -24.54 9.68 12.51
N SER A 155 -24.27 10.59 13.45
CA SER A 155 -23.23 11.59 13.25
C SER A 155 -21.85 10.94 13.18
N LEU A 156 -21.01 11.46 12.29
CA LEU A 156 -19.62 11.08 12.21
C LEU A 156 -18.88 11.37 13.53
N VAL A 157 -17.81 10.62 13.77
CA VAL A 157 -16.94 10.74 14.93
C VAL A 157 -15.57 11.23 14.53
N THR A 158 -14.92 11.95 15.44
CA THR A 158 -13.53 12.36 15.26
C THR A 158 -12.61 11.15 15.31
N GLU A 159 -11.84 10.95 14.25
CA GLU A 159 -10.66 10.09 14.21
C GLU A 159 -9.40 10.95 14.18
N GLY A 160 -8.32 10.47 14.79
CA GLY A 160 -7.03 11.13 14.72
C GLY A 160 -6.78 12.17 15.82
N PRO A 161 -5.64 12.88 15.77
CA PRO A 161 -4.59 12.77 14.75
C PRO A 161 -3.85 11.41 14.80
N PHE A 162 -3.10 11.07 13.75
CA PHE A 162 -2.40 9.78 13.64
C PHE A 162 -1.06 9.89 12.92
N GLY A 163 0.02 9.35 13.50
CA GLY A 163 1.33 9.29 12.86
C GLY A 163 1.37 8.32 11.68
N ASP A 164 1.52 8.85 10.46
CA ASP A 164 1.33 8.10 9.22
C ASP A 164 2.65 7.73 8.52
N HIS A 165 2.56 6.92 7.47
CA HIS A 165 3.67 6.39 6.67
C HIS A 165 4.52 7.47 5.99
N THR A 166 4.00 8.71 5.92
CA THR A 166 4.74 9.89 5.47
C THR A 166 5.79 10.35 6.48
N GLY A 167 5.71 9.87 7.73
CA GLY A 167 6.50 10.35 8.87
C GLY A 167 5.92 11.58 9.56
N PHE A 168 4.69 11.99 9.24
CA PHE A 168 3.99 13.14 9.81
C PHE A 168 2.65 12.72 10.42
N TYR A 169 2.13 13.53 11.32
CA TYR A 169 0.77 13.39 11.82
C TYR A 169 -0.23 13.79 10.74
N SER A 170 -1.18 12.90 10.49
CA SER A 170 -2.43 13.24 9.81
C SER A 170 -3.31 14.01 10.77
N GLU A 171 -3.94 15.08 10.29
CA GLU A 171 -4.92 15.85 11.04
C GLU A 171 -6.13 14.99 11.43
N ALA A 172 -6.78 15.38 12.52
CA ALA A 172 -8.04 14.76 12.91
C ALA A 172 -9.16 15.13 11.92
N ASP A 173 -10.03 14.18 11.60
CA ASP A 173 -11.18 14.38 10.70
C ASP A 173 -12.37 13.50 11.11
N LEU A 174 -13.50 13.68 10.44
CA LEU A 174 -14.76 13.01 10.74
C LEU A 174 -14.95 11.75 9.91
N TYR A 175 -15.14 10.62 10.61
CA TYR A 175 -15.32 9.30 10.01
C TYR A 175 -16.56 8.57 10.55
N PRO A 176 -17.09 7.57 9.82
CA PRO A 176 -18.22 6.78 10.30
C PRO A 176 -17.87 6.01 11.58
N ARG A 177 -18.85 5.97 12.50
CA ARG A 177 -18.77 5.16 13.71
C ARG A 177 -19.17 3.73 13.40
N VAL A 178 -18.38 2.77 13.87
CA VAL A 178 -18.80 1.37 13.97
C VAL A 178 -19.30 1.14 15.40
N GLN A 179 -20.54 0.70 15.53
CA GLN A 179 -21.07 0.16 16.76
C GLN A 179 -20.80 -1.35 16.80
N VAL A 180 -20.04 -1.81 17.80
CA VAL A 180 -19.65 -3.22 17.92
C VAL A 180 -20.83 -4.05 18.42
N THR A 181 -21.10 -5.16 17.75
CA THR A 181 -22.18 -6.11 18.06
C THR A 181 -21.67 -7.41 18.66
N ALA A 182 -20.46 -7.83 18.30
CA ALA A 182 -19.78 -8.97 18.90
C ALA A 182 -18.26 -8.85 18.76
N VAL A 183 -17.53 -9.51 19.67
CA VAL A 183 -16.13 -9.86 19.47
C VAL A 183 -16.01 -11.37 19.63
N THR A 184 -15.48 -12.04 18.61
CA THR A 184 -15.19 -13.47 18.65
C THR A 184 -13.68 -13.68 18.50
N MET A 185 -13.12 -14.68 19.18
CA MET A 185 -11.68 -14.95 19.13
C MET A 185 -11.37 -16.41 19.47
N ARG A 186 -10.14 -16.82 19.13
CA ARG A 186 -9.55 -18.08 19.63
C ARG A 186 -9.39 -18.04 21.14
N SER A 187 -9.22 -19.19 21.78
CA SER A 187 -9.04 -19.28 23.25
C SER A 187 -7.76 -18.60 23.76
N ASN A 188 -6.72 -18.51 22.93
CA ASN A 188 -5.46 -17.83 23.24
C ASN A 188 -5.01 -17.02 21.99
N PRO A 189 -5.65 -15.87 21.75
CA PRO A 189 -5.50 -15.17 20.48
C PRO A 189 -4.19 -14.38 20.42
N VAL A 190 -3.59 -14.32 19.24
CA VAL A 190 -2.45 -13.45 18.92
C VAL A 190 -2.96 -12.16 18.29
N TYR A 191 -2.66 -11.03 18.92
CA TYR A 191 -3.02 -9.71 18.39
C TYR A 191 -1.98 -9.25 17.36
N ALA A 192 -2.30 -9.40 16.07
CA ALA A 192 -1.46 -8.92 14.98
C ALA A 192 -1.55 -7.39 14.86
N THR A 193 -0.41 -6.71 14.90
CA THR A 193 -0.32 -5.25 14.81
C THR A 193 0.92 -4.84 14.02
N THR A 194 0.90 -3.62 13.50
CA THR A 194 2.06 -2.98 12.87
C THR A 194 2.23 -1.57 13.42
N ILE A 195 3.44 -1.04 13.31
CA ILE A 195 3.68 0.39 13.52
C ILE A 195 3.78 1.02 12.13
N VAL A 196 3.23 2.22 11.99
CA VAL A 196 3.30 3.02 10.76
C VAL A 196 3.95 4.34 11.16
N GLY A 197 4.81 4.91 10.33
CA GLY A 197 5.51 6.14 10.67
C GLY A 197 6.58 6.50 9.65
N ARG A 198 7.65 7.17 10.10
CA ARG A 198 8.76 7.53 9.22
C ARG A 198 9.40 6.25 8.64
N PRO A 199 9.46 6.08 7.31
CA PRO A 199 9.93 4.85 6.71
C PRO A 199 11.45 4.64 6.92
N PRO A 200 11.92 3.38 6.91
CA PRO A 200 11.14 2.17 6.68
C PRO A 200 10.42 1.66 7.94
N MET A 201 9.16 1.25 7.77
CA MET A 201 8.39 0.44 8.73
C MET A 201 7.86 -0.81 8.00
N GLU A 202 7.07 -1.67 8.63
CA GLU A 202 6.60 -2.92 8.02
C GLU A 202 5.75 -2.70 6.75
N ASP A 203 5.01 -1.60 6.68
CA ASP A 203 4.21 -1.19 5.52
C ASP A 203 5.05 -0.96 4.25
N PHE A 204 6.29 -0.48 4.38
CA PHE A 204 7.24 -0.40 3.28
C PHE A 204 7.51 -1.79 2.67
N TYR A 205 7.68 -2.82 3.50
CA TYR A 205 7.93 -4.18 3.01
C TYR A 205 6.67 -4.83 2.41
N LEU A 206 5.48 -4.52 2.92
CA LEU A 206 4.22 -4.90 2.28
C LEU A 206 4.08 -4.24 0.90
N GLY A 207 4.45 -2.96 0.80
CA GLY A 207 4.57 -2.24 -0.46
C GLY A 207 5.56 -2.93 -1.41
N HIS A 208 6.74 -3.31 -0.93
CA HIS A 208 7.73 -4.01 -1.74
C HIS A 208 7.22 -5.36 -2.26
N ALA A 209 6.44 -6.10 -1.46
CA ALA A 209 5.77 -7.31 -1.94
C ALA A 209 4.80 -6.99 -3.10
N THR A 210 3.98 -5.94 -2.96
CA THR A 210 3.09 -5.44 -4.03
C THR A 210 3.87 -5.06 -5.28
N GLU A 211 4.99 -4.36 -5.14
CA GLU A 211 5.89 -4.01 -6.23
C GLU A 211 6.29 -5.25 -7.04
N ARG A 212 6.78 -6.30 -6.36
CA ARG A 212 7.28 -7.50 -7.01
C ARG A 212 6.16 -8.37 -7.60
N ILE A 213 5.05 -8.54 -6.88
CA ILE A 213 3.94 -9.41 -7.27
C ILE A 213 3.20 -8.83 -8.50
N PHE A 214 3.05 -7.51 -8.58
CA PHE A 214 2.30 -6.87 -9.65
C PHE A 214 3.15 -6.43 -10.85
N LEU A 215 4.48 -6.44 -10.75
CA LEU A 215 5.37 -6.13 -11.88
C LEU A 215 5.05 -6.94 -13.15
N PRO A 216 4.83 -8.27 -13.12
CA PRO A 216 4.47 -9.01 -14.33
C PRO A 216 3.16 -8.51 -14.98
N LEU A 217 2.16 -8.15 -14.17
CA LEU A 217 0.89 -7.61 -14.66
C LEU A 217 1.09 -6.23 -15.30
N LEU A 218 1.91 -5.39 -14.70
CA LEU A 218 2.27 -4.08 -15.26
C LEU A 218 2.97 -4.22 -16.62
N LYS A 219 3.86 -5.21 -16.77
CA LYS A 219 4.54 -5.49 -18.05
C LYS A 219 3.59 -5.99 -19.15
N LEU A 220 2.42 -6.54 -18.81
CA LEU A 220 1.42 -6.91 -19.82
C LEU A 220 0.84 -5.67 -20.52
N THR A 221 0.71 -4.54 -19.81
CA THR A 221 0.16 -3.30 -20.36
C THR A 221 1.26 -2.33 -20.83
N THR A 222 2.45 -2.40 -20.23
CA THR A 222 3.60 -1.53 -20.52
C THR A 222 4.87 -2.39 -20.67
N PRO A 223 5.00 -3.15 -21.78
CA PRO A 223 6.03 -4.19 -21.95
C PRO A 223 7.46 -3.66 -22.03
N GLU A 224 7.65 -2.36 -22.27
CA GLU A 224 8.97 -1.74 -22.23
C GLU A 224 9.55 -1.63 -20.83
N ILE A 225 8.76 -1.77 -19.76
CA ILE A 225 9.27 -1.74 -18.38
C ILE A 225 10.11 -2.98 -18.13
N VAL A 226 11.36 -2.77 -17.73
CA VAL A 226 12.30 -3.82 -17.34
C VAL A 226 12.19 -4.09 -15.85
N ASP A 227 12.23 -3.04 -15.03
CA ASP A 227 12.00 -3.10 -13.59
C ASP A 227 11.58 -1.72 -13.08
N TYR A 228 11.00 -1.65 -11.88
CA TYR A 228 10.80 -0.39 -11.15
C TYR A 228 11.12 -0.57 -9.67
N HIS A 229 11.39 0.52 -8.96
CA HIS A 229 11.62 0.46 -7.53
C HIS A 229 11.08 1.70 -6.82
N MET A 230 10.42 1.45 -5.69
CA MET A 230 9.86 2.42 -4.77
C MET A 230 10.70 2.44 -3.47
N PRO A 231 11.68 3.35 -3.35
CA PRO A 231 12.56 3.42 -2.18
C PRO A 231 11.82 3.90 -0.93
N ALA A 232 12.33 3.54 0.26
CA ALA A 232 11.76 3.93 1.54
C ALA A 232 11.76 5.46 1.73
N GLU A 233 12.84 6.12 1.32
CA GLU A 233 13.01 7.58 1.35
C GLU A 233 11.99 8.30 0.47
N GLY A 234 11.47 7.59 -0.54
CA GLY A 234 10.39 8.01 -1.42
C GLY A 234 8.99 7.80 -0.85
N ILE A 235 8.86 7.52 0.46
CA ILE A 235 7.58 7.14 1.08
C ILE A 235 6.92 6.00 0.29
N PHE A 236 7.74 5.02 -0.13
CA PHE A 236 7.37 4.00 -1.09
C PHE A 236 6.94 4.61 -2.44
N HIS A 237 5.68 5.02 -2.59
CA HIS A 237 5.09 5.37 -3.89
C HIS A 237 5.35 6.81 -4.36
N ASN A 238 5.79 7.76 -3.50
CA ASN A 238 5.99 9.15 -3.94
C ASN A 238 7.16 9.30 -4.91
N LEU A 239 8.20 8.46 -4.82
CA LEU A 239 9.30 8.39 -5.77
C LEU A 239 9.36 6.99 -6.38
N VAL A 240 9.41 6.91 -7.71
CA VAL A 240 9.50 5.63 -8.41
C VAL A 240 10.63 5.71 -9.44
N PHE A 241 11.62 4.85 -9.31
CA PHE A 241 12.60 4.60 -10.36
C PHE A 241 12.07 3.55 -11.32
N VAL A 242 12.22 3.75 -12.61
CA VAL A 242 11.71 2.84 -13.65
C VAL A 242 12.79 2.65 -14.70
N SER A 243 13.19 1.41 -14.95
CA SER A 243 14.09 1.07 -16.06
C SER A 243 13.27 0.60 -17.25
N ILE A 244 13.62 1.08 -18.45
CA ILE A 244 12.89 0.74 -19.68
C ILE A 244 13.83 0.26 -20.78
N ASP A 245 13.35 -0.67 -21.61
CA ASP A 245 13.98 -1.00 -22.88
C ASP A 245 13.48 -0.02 -23.95
N LYS A 246 14.23 1.08 -24.12
CA LYS A 246 13.88 2.18 -25.00
C LYS A 246 14.17 1.83 -26.47
N HIS A 247 13.15 1.99 -27.32
CA HIS A 247 13.17 1.65 -28.75
C HIS A 247 12.83 2.85 -29.67
N TYR A 248 12.34 3.96 -29.13
CA TYR A 248 12.01 5.16 -29.90
C TYR A 248 12.04 6.44 -29.04
N PRO A 249 12.22 7.63 -29.66
CA PRO A 249 12.25 8.90 -28.93
C PRO A 249 10.95 9.17 -28.17
N GLY A 250 11.07 9.73 -26.96
CA GLY A 250 9.93 10.10 -26.11
C GLY A 250 9.22 8.92 -25.42
N GLN A 251 9.74 7.69 -25.52
CA GLN A 251 9.13 6.52 -24.88
C GLN A 251 9.07 6.62 -23.35
N ALA A 252 10.02 7.30 -22.71
CA ALA A 252 9.98 7.57 -21.27
C ALA A 252 8.68 8.31 -20.87
N TYR A 253 8.24 9.29 -21.66
CA TYR A 253 7.00 10.02 -21.40
C TYR A 253 5.74 9.15 -21.57
N LYS A 254 5.73 8.23 -22.53
CA LYS A 254 4.64 7.23 -22.66
C LYS A 254 4.53 6.40 -21.39
N VAL A 255 5.67 5.90 -20.88
CA VAL A 255 5.74 5.10 -19.65
C VAL A 255 5.26 5.90 -18.44
N MET A 256 5.69 7.16 -18.31
CA MET A 256 5.22 8.04 -17.23
C MET A 256 3.69 8.19 -17.22
N ASN A 257 3.10 8.47 -18.39
CA ASN A 257 1.64 8.61 -18.51
C ASN A 257 0.90 7.29 -18.24
N ALA A 258 1.46 6.15 -18.67
CA ALA A 258 0.89 4.84 -18.37
C ALA A 258 0.87 4.56 -16.86
N LEU A 259 1.97 4.85 -16.16
CA LEU A 259 2.08 4.67 -14.71
C LEU A 259 1.14 5.61 -13.94
N TRP A 260 1.08 6.89 -14.31
CA TRP A 260 0.13 7.82 -13.69
C TRP A 260 -1.34 7.51 -14.02
N GLY A 261 -1.61 6.73 -15.06
CA GLY A 261 -2.94 6.19 -15.37
C GLY A 261 -3.28 4.87 -14.67
N ALA A 262 -2.32 4.22 -13.98
CA ALA A 262 -2.46 2.86 -13.50
C ALA A 262 -2.74 2.78 -11.99
N GLY A 263 -3.99 2.49 -11.61
CA GLY A 263 -4.36 2.09 -10.24
C GLY A 263 -3.76 3.00 -9.16
N LEU A 264 -3.11 2.41 -8.15
CA LEU A 264 -2.44 3.15 -7.07
C LEU A 264 -1.17 3.91 -7.53
N MET A 265 -0.57 3.53 -8.66
CA MET A 265 0.58 4.26 -9.22
C MET A 265 0.18 5.67 -9.72
N SER A 266 -1.13 5.92 -9.90
CA SER A 266 -1.65 7.27 -10.12
C SER A 266 -1.34 8.25 -8.99
N LEU A 267 -1.01 7.78 -7.78
CA LEU A 267 -0.62 8.60 -6.64
C LEU A 267 0.87 9.00 -6.67
N ALA A 268 1.70 8.32 -7.46
CA ALA A 268 3.13 8.62 -7.54
C ALA A 268 3.40 10.07 -7.95
N LYS A 269 4.26 10.76 -7.20
CA LYS A 269 4.61 12.16 -7.45
C LYS A 269 5.75 12.31 -8.43
N VAL A 270 6.80 11.53 -8.26
CA VAL A 270 8.05 11.63 -9.00
C VAL A 270 8.34 10.31 -9.68
N LEU A 271 8.43 10.32 -11.00
CA LEU A 271 8.86 9.18 -11.81
C LEU A 271 10.21 9.49 -12.42
N VAL A 272 11.21 8.64 -12.17
CA VAL A 272 12.56 8.76 -12.76
C VAL A 272 12.76 7.57 -13.68
N VAL A 273 12.77 7.84 -14.99
CA VAL A 273 12.85 6.79 -16.02
C VAL A 273 14.27 6.70 -16.57
N VAL A 274 14.90 5.55 -16.43
CA VAL A 274 16.28 5.24 -16.84
C VAL A 274 16.31 4.10 -17.87
N ASP A 275 17.44 3.90 -18.54
CA ASP A 275 17.62 2.77 -19.47
C ASP A 275 17.67 1.43 -18.73
N LYS A 276 17.42 0.34 -19.47
CA LYS A 276 17.33 -1.04 -18.97
C LYS A 276 18.56 -1.55 -18.23
N GLU A 277 19.74 -0.99 -18.49
CA GLU A 277 20.98 -1.44 -17.86
C GLU A 277 21.13 -0.92 -16.42
N VAL A 278 20.34 0.08 -16.02
CA VAL A 278 20.43 0.71 -14.71
C VAL A 278 19.69 -0.11 -13.66
N ASN A 279 20.39 -0.48 -12.58
CA ASN A 279 19.74 -1.15 -11.47
C ASN A 279 18.93 -0.16 -10.62
N VAL A 280 17.64 -0.05 -10.92
CA VAL A 280 16.69 0.82 -10.19
C VAL A 280 16.48 0.42 -8.73
N ARG A 281 16.82 -0.81 -8.34
CA ARG A 281 16.78 -1.27 -6.94
C ARG A 281 17.97 -0.79 -6.13
N ASN A 282 18.92 -0.11 -6.76
CA ASN A 282 19.98 0.65 -6.10
C ASN A 282 19.70 2.15 -6.32
N PRO A 283 19.04 2.84 -5.37
CA PRO A 283 18.72 4.26 -5.52
C PRO A 283 19.93 5.16 -5.75
N GLN A 284 21.11 4.78 -5.24
CA GLN A 284 22.34 5.55 -5.44
C GLN A 284 22.78 5.49 -6.92
N GLU A 285 22.73 4.31 -7.53
CA GLU A 285 23.04 4.12 -8.95
C GLU A 285 21.99 4.79 -9.83
N ALA A 286 20.70 4.62 -9.51
CA ALA A 286 19.61 5.23 -10.26
C ALA A 286 19.74 6.77 -10.30
N TRP A 287 20.02 7.40 -9.15
CA TRP A 287 20.28 8.84 -9.10
C TRP A 287 21.57 9.26 -9.79
N TRP A 288 22.66 8.49 -9.63
CA TRP A 288 23.91 8.77 -10.31
C TRP A 288 23.72 8.80 -11.83
N VAL A 289 23.03 7.82 -12.40
CA VAL A 289 22.71 7.82 -13.84
C VAL A 289 21.77 8.96 -14.18
N ALA A 290 20.69 9.14 -13.42
CA ALA A 290 19.70 10.16 -13.73
C ALA A 290 20.28 11.57 -13.79
N LEU A 291 21.07 11.96 -12.79
CA LEU A 291 21.66 13.30 -12.72
C LEU A 291 22.76 13.54 -13.76
N ASN A 292 23.33 12.49 -14.36
CA ASN A 292 24.30 12.61 -15.45
C ASN A 292 23.65 12.57 -16.85
N ASN A 293 22.38 12.15 -16.96
CA ASN A 293 21.70 11.93 -18.23
C ASN A 293 20.68 13.03 -18.59
N ILE A 294 20.40 13.96 -17.68
CA ILE A 294 19.37 14.99 -17.89
C ILE A 294 19.95 16.36 -18.24
N ASP A 295 19.23 17.05 -19.12
CA ASP A 295 19.14 18.50 -19.16
C ASP A 295 17.80 18.88 -18.53
N PRO A 296 17.77 19.55 -17.36
CA PRO A 296 16.53 19.73 -16.59
C PRO A 296 15.38 20.36 -17.38
N GLU A 297 15.61 21.37 -18.21
CA GLU A 297 14.54 22.02 -18.98
C GLU A 297 14.00 21.09 -20.07
N ARG A 298 14.90 20.36 -20.73
CA ARG A 298 14.55 19.43 -21.80
C ARG A 298 13.81 18.21 -21.29
N ASP A 299 14.26 17.63 -20.19
CA ASP A 299 13.96 16.24 -19.80
C ASP A 299 13.03 16.10 -18.60
N VAL A 300 12.73 17.20 -17.90
CA VAL A 300 11.74 17.22 -16.83
C VAL A 300 10.39 17.66 -17.38
N ARG A 301 9.34 16.93 -16.99
CA ARG A 301 7.95 17.25 -17.31
C ARG A 301 7.12 17.34 -16.05
N PHE A 302 6.33 18.40 -15.98
CA PHE A 302 5.32 18.56 -14.96
C PHE A 302 3.94 18.26 -15.55
N THR A 303 3.10 17.60 -14.77
CA THR A 303 1.68 17.46 -15.05
C THR A 303 0.87 17.65 -13.77
N MET A 304 -0.44 17.77 -13.89
CA MET A 304 -1.36 17.81 -12.75
C MET A 304 -2.11 16.48 -12.66
N GLY A 305 -2.40 16.04 -11.44
CA GLY A 305 -3.14 14.80 -11.23
C GLY A 305 -3.58 14.58 -9.79
N PRO A 306 -4.22 13.44 -9.52
CA PRO A 306 -4.57 13.04 -8.17
C PRO A 306 -3.30 12.80 -7.34
N VAL A 307 -3.36 13.13 -6.05
CA VAL A 307 -2.33 12.79 -5.07
C VAL A 307 -2.99 12.21 -3.83
N ASP A 308 -2.19 11.61 -2.95
CA ASP A 308 -2.71 10.99 -1.73
C ASP A 308 -3.47 12.02 -0.87
N VAL A 309 -4.51 11.56 -0.16
CA VAL A 309 -5.25 12.39 0.79
C VAL A 309 -4.38 12.84 1.97
N LEU A 310 -3.32 12.08 2.25
CA LEU A 310 -2.35 12.32 3.31
C LEU A 310 -1.19 13.23 2.85
N ASP A 311 -1.22 13.69 1.61
CA ASP A 311 -0.19 14.56 1.05
C ASP A 311 -0.36 16.03 1.44
N HIS A 312 0.26 16.41 2.56
CA HIS A 312 0.33 17.79 3.05
C HIS A 312 1.21 18.71 2.19
N GLY A 313 2.05 18.15 1.31
CA GLY A 313 2.88 18.91 0.36
C GLY A 313 2.17 19.21 -0.96
N SER A 314 0.92 18.78 -1.11
CA SER A 314 0.15 18.97 -2.33
C SER A 314 -0.33 20.41 -2.52
N ARG A 315 -0.69 20.76 -3.77
CA ARG A 315 -1.20 22.10 -4.10
C ARG A 315 -2.58 22.36 -3.47
N ALA A 316 -3.42 21.33 -3.45
CA ALA A 316 -4.77 21.35 -2.93
C ALA A 316 -5.13 19.95 -2.45
N PHE A 317 -6.16 19.84 -1.62
CA PHE A 317 -6.63 18.57 -1.09
C PHE A 317 -6.85 17.51 -2.20
N THR A 318 -6.09 16.42 -2.15
CA THR A 318 -6.11 15.30 -3.14
C THR A 318 -5.76 15.67 -4.59
N TYR A 319 -5.22 16.87 -4.83
CA TYR A 319 -4.86 17.36 -6.17
C TYR A 319 -3.53 18.13 -6.19
N GLY A 320 -2.60 17.70 -7.03
CA GLY A 320 -1.24 18.23 -7.03
C GLY A 320 -0.51 18.09 -8.35
N SER A 321 0.70 18.68 -8.39
CA SER A 321 1.62 18.48 -9.51
C SER A 321 2.37 17.16 -9.36
N LYS A 322 2.79 16.62 -10.50
CA LYS A 322 3.62 15.43 -10.64
C LYS A 322 4.82 15.78 -11.51
N MET A 323 5.93 15.12 -11.26
CA MET A 323 7.20 15.34 -11.95
C MET A 323 7.66 14.04 -12.60
N GLY A 324 7.90 14.08 -13.90
CA GLY A 324 8.54 13.01 -14.65
C GLY A 324 9.93 13.45 -15.06
N ILE A 325 10.92 12.61 -14.83
CA ILE A 325 12.31 12.83 -15.22
C ILE A 325 12.68 11.76 -16.24
N ASP A 326 12.85 12.16 -17.49
CA ASP A 326 13.41 11.27 -18.51
C ASP A 326 14.93 11.27 -18.35
N ALA A 327 15.44 10.30 -17.60
CA ALA A 327 16.85 10.04 -17.37
C ALA A 327 17.45 8.99 -18.32
N THR A 328 16.74 8.64 -19.41
CA THR A 328 17.26 7.72 -20.42
C THR A 328 18.35 8.37 -21.29
N ARG A 329 19.15 7.57 -22.00
CA ARG A 329 20.08 8.11 -23.01
C ARG A 329 19.29 8.85 -24.08
N LYS A 330 19.76 10.04 -24.44
CA LYS A 330 19.09 10.88 -25.45
C LYS A 330 19.58 10.56 -26.85
N TRP A 331 18.63 10.49 -27.77
CA TRP A 331 18.88 10.20 -29.17
C TRP A 331 18.92 11.49 -29.99
N PRO A 332 19.47 11.48 -31.21
CA PRO A 332 19.47 12.65 -32.10
C PRO A 332 18.07 13.23 -32.33
N GLU A 333 17.05 12.37 -32.43
CA GLU A 333 15.65 12.76 -32.60
C GLU A 333 15.06 13.49 -31.38
N GLU A 334 15.72 13.41 -30.22
CA GLU A 334 15.34 14.08 -28.96
C GLU A 334 16.14 15.39 -28.76
N GLY A 335 16.88 15.83 -29.79
CA GLY A 335 17.66 17.06 -29.77
C GLY A 335 19.07 16.90 -29.20
N PHE A 336 19.55 15.67 -28.97
CA PHE A 336 20.91 15.41 -28.51
C PHE A 336 21.83 15.00 -29.67
N THR A 337 22.60 15.95 -30.18
CA THR A 337 23.46 15.76 -31.37
C THR A 337 24.90 15.38 -31.06
N ARG A 338 25.27 15.31 -29.78
CA ARG A 338 26.61 14.89 -29.34
C ARG A 338 26.69 13.36 -29.28
N ASN A 339 27.91 12.83 -29.29
CA ASN A 339 28.13 11.42 -28.97
C ASN A 339 27.80 11.18 -27.49
N TRP A 340 26.93 10.21 -27.22
CA TRP A 340 26.63 9.81 -25.85
C TRP A 340 27.87 9.11 -25.23
N PRO A 341 28.36 9.56 -24.06
CA PRO A 341 29.54 8.98 -23.45
C PRO A 341 29.28 7.54 -22.97
N LYS A 342 30.33 6.71 -22.95
CA LYS A 342 30.26 5.37 -22.32
C LYS A 342 30.35 5.50 -20.81
N VAL A 343 29.63 4.63 -20.11
CA VAL A 343 29.84 4.41 -18.67
C VAL A 343 31.25 3.82 -18.47
N ILE A 344 31.94 4.28 -17.42
CA ILE A 344 33.25 3.74 -17.06
C ILE A 344 33.09 2.34 -16.46
N GLU A 345 33.87 1.39 -16.96
CA GLU A 345 33.95 0.04 -16.43
C GLU A 345 35.42 -0.30 -16.20
N MET A 346 35.72 -0.96 -15.08
CA MET A 346 37.05 -1.49 -14.84
C MET A 346 37.28 -2.70 -15.75
N ASP A 347 38.50 -2.88 -16.25
CA ASP A 347 38.80 -4.04 -17.07
C ASP A 347 38.69 -5.34 -16.25
N ALA A 348 38.11 -6.38 -16.87
CA ALA A 348 37.80 -7.64 -16.19
C ALA A 348 39.05 -8.33 -15.64
N THR A 349 40.20 -8.18 -16.30
CA THR A 349 41.47 -8.77 -15.89
C THR A 349 41.98 -8.13 -14.60
N THR A 350 41.93 -6.81 -14.50
CA THR A 350 42.29 -6.06 -13.29
C THR A 350 41.35 -6.39 -12.15
N LYS A 351 40.02 -6.43 -12.40
CA LYS A 351 39.05 -6.80 -11.37
C LYS A 351 39.34 -8.19 -10.80
N ALA A 352 39.48 -9.20 -11.67
CA ALA A 352 39.79 -10.56 -11.24
C ALA A 352 41.12 -10.67 -10.48
N ARG A 353 42.15 -9.90 -10.92
CA ARG A 353 43.44 -9.85 -10.22
C ARG A 353 43.30 -9.27 -8.82
N VAL A 354 42.57 -8.17 -8.65
CA VAL A 354 42.35 -7.53 -7.34
C VAL A 354 41.51 -8.44 -6.44
N ASP A 355 40.43 -9.04 -6.96
CA ASP A 355 39.58 -9.97 -6.21
C ASP A 355 40.40 -11.16 -5.67
N ALA A 356 41.31 -11.72 -6.49
CA ALA A 356 42.20 -12.80 -6.07
C ALA A 356 43.26 -12.37 -5.04
N MET A 357 43.63 -11.08 -5.01
CA MET A 357 44.56 -10.52 -4.04
C MET A 357 43.85 -10.13 -2.72
N TRP A 358 42.57 -9.77 -2.77
CA TRP A 358 41.83 -9.15 -1.67
C TRP A 358 41.95 -9.88 -0.32
N PRO A 359 41.76 -11.21 -0.23
CA PRO A 359 41.88 -11.92 1.06
C PRO A 359 43.29 -11.87 1.67
N LYS A 360 44.32 -11.62 0.86
CA LYS A 360 45.73 -11.54 1.29
C LYS A 360 46.13 -10.15 1.76
N LEU A 361 45.33 -9.13 1.49
CA LEU A 361 45.64 -7.74 1.82
C LEU A 361 45.29 -7.37 3.27
N GLY A 362 44.54 -8.21 3.99
CA GLY A 362 44.12 -7.93 5.36
C GLY A 362 43.16 -6.73 5.48
N LEU A 363 42.51 -6.35 4.38
CA LEU A 363 41.53 -5.27 4.32
C LEU A 363 40.11 -5.82 4.50
N PRO A 364 39.19 -5.06 5.12
CA PRO A 364 37.78 -5.44 5.18
C PRO A 364 37.20 -5.57 3.78
N THR A 365 36.30 -6.54 3.57
CA THR A 365 35.54 -6.65 2.31
C THR A 365 34.64 -5.41 2.17
N PRO A 366 34.65 -4.72 1.01
CA PRO A 366 33.84 -3.52 0.77
C PRO A 366 32.34 -3.78 0.86
#